data_AF-A0A3P7J830-F1
#
_entry.id   AF-A0A3P7J830-F1
#
_cell.length_a   1.000
_cell.length_b   1.000
_cell.length_c   1.000
_cell.angle_alpha   90.00
_cell.angle_beta   90.00
_cell.angle_gamma   90.00
#
_symmetry.space_group_name_H-M   'P 1'
#
loop_
_entity.id
_entity.type
_entity.pdbx_description
1 polymer ?
#
loop_
_entity_poly.entity_id
_entity_poly.type
_entity_poly.pdbx_seq_one_letter_code
_entity_poly.pdbx_strand_id
1 'polypeptide(L)'
;CLANVGIYPTDTRDEQRRQRFLPWTPEQHYQADLTRSFLMDPIEHWVGKSVLGPAIFHENLISMHHLGPEQIRLIDGLLYGVAAGLWNRTAVTVDKALRSPESKAV
;
A
#
# COMPACT_ATOMS: atom_id res chain seq x y z
N CYS A 1 1.40 -26.38 -15.72
CA CYS A 1 0.00 -26.84 -15.50
C CYS A 1 -1.01 -25.92 -16.19
N LEU A 2 -1.11 -24.64 -15.82
CA LEU A 2 -2.07 -23.71 -16.43
C LEU A 2 -1.83 -23.41 -17.92
N ALA A 3 -0.55 -23.38 -18.35
CA ALA A 3 -0.20 -23.21 -19.76
C ALA A 3 -0.78 -24.32 -20.66
N ASN A 4 -0.92 -25.55 -20.16
CA ASN A 4 -1.46 -26.67 -20.94
C ASN A 4 -2.95 -26.51 -21.26
N VAL A 5 -3.65 -25.62 -20.56
CA VAL A 5 -5.05 -25.23 -20.85
C VAL A 5 -5.13 -23.81 -21.41
N GLY A 6 -4.02 -23.26 -21.91
CA GLY A 6 -3.97 -21.95 -22.57
C GLY A 6 -3.99 -20.74 -21.64
N ILE A 7 -3.73 -20.93 -20.34
CA ILE A 7 -3.69 -19.84 -19.36
C ILE A 7 -2.24 -19.44 -19.08
N TYR A 8 -1.94 -18.16 -19.28
CA TYR A 8 -0.60 -17.60 -19.12
C TYR A 8 -0.60 -16.48 -18.07
N PRO A 9 0.47 -16.38 -17.26
CA PRO A 9 0.61 -15.27 -16.33
C PRO A 9 0.79 -13.96 -17.10
N THR A 10 0.21 -12.90 -16.57
CA THR A 10 0.34 -11.54 -17.09
C THR A 10 1.10 -10.67 -16.10
N ASP A 11 1.50 -9.48 -16.55
CA ASP A 11 2.10 -8.48 -15.67
C ASP A 11 1.10 -8.08 -14.58
N THR A 12 1.47 -8.34 -13.33
CA THR A 12 0.64 -8.05 -12.17
C THR A 12 1.00 -6.72 -11.52
N ARG A 13 1.85 -5.88 -12.12
CA ARG A 13 2.14 -4.54 -11.58
C ARG A 13 0.94 -3.60 -11.69
N ASP A 14 0.97 -2.51 -10.95
CA ASP A 14 -0.05 -1.46 -11.07
C ASP A 14 0.20 -0.53 -12.27
N GLU A 15 -0.65 0.48 -12.45
CA GLU A 15 -0.57 1.43 -13.58
C GLU A 15 0.75 2.21 -13.59
N GLN A 16 1.36 2.40 -12.42
CA GLN A 16 2.67 3.02 -12.22
C GLN A 16 3.83 2.04 -12.35
N ARG A 17 3.57 0.79 -12.75
CA ARG A 17 4.55 -0.30 -12.86
C ARG A 17 5.19 -0.70 -11.53
N ARG A 18 4.47 -0.55 -10.42
CA ARG A 18 4.89 -1.02 -9.08
C ARG A 18 4.44 -2.46 -8.82
N GLN A 19 5.28 -3.23 -8.15
CA GLN A 19 5.02 -4.59 -7.69
C GLN A 19 3.93 -4.64 -6.63
N ARG A 20 2.90 -5.44 -6.90
CA ARG A 20 1.82 -5.70 -5.93
C ARG A 20 2.02 -6.96 -5.10
N PHE A 21 2.94 -7.83 -5.51
CA PHE A 21 3.27 -9.08 -4.83
C PHE A 21 4.74 -9.05 -4.43
N LEU A 22 5.00 -9.00 -3.12
CA LEU A 22 6.35 -8.90 -2.56
C LEU A 22 6.80 -10.28 -2.04
N PRO A 23 7.66 -11.02 -2.77
CA PRO A 23 7.95 -12.42 -2.44
C PRO A 23 9.04 -12.60 -1.37
N TRP A 24 9.75 -11.54 -0.99
CA TRP A 24 10.77 -11.51 0.08
C TRP A 24 10.27 -10.83 1.36
N THR A 25 11.09 -10.84 2.41
CA THR A 25 10.73 -10.15 3.66
C THR A 25 10.59 -8.64 3.40
N PRO A 26 9.73 -7.92 4.15
CA PRO A 26 9.61 -6.46 4.03
C PRO A 26 10.95 -5.73 4.17
N GLU A 27 11.82 -6.21 5.05
CA GLU A 27 13.15 -5.65 5.26
C GLU A 27 14.05 -5.81 4.03
N GLN A 28 14.01 -6.97 3.35
CA GLN A 28 14.77 -7.20 2.12
C GLN A 28 14.28 -6.31 0.97
N HIS A 29 12.98 -6.03 0.90
CA HIS A 29 12.42 -5.07 -0.03
C HIS A 29 12.85 -3.64 0.30
N TYR A 30 12.84 -3.29 1.59
CA TYR A 30 13.21 -1.95 2.06
C TYR A 30 14.71 -1.65 1.90
N GLN A 31 15.57 -2.63 2.14
CA GLN A 31 17.02 -2.45 2.04
C GLN A 31 17.54 -2.52 0.60
N ALA A 32 16.70 -2.94 -0.36
CA ALA A 32 17.07 -3.26 -1.74
C ALA A 32 18.46 -3.90 -1.85
N ASP A 33 18.52 -5.21 -1.68
CA ASP A 33 19.75 -5.96 -1.95
C ASP A 33 20.21 -5.66 -3.40
N LEU A 34 21.36 -4.97 -3.54
CA LEU A 34 21.95 -4.53 -4.80
C LEU A 34 22.23 -5.69 -5.77
N THR A 35 22.17 -6.94 -5.32
CA THR A 35 22.28 -8.12 -6.17
C THR A 35 20.98 -8.49 -6.90
N ARG A 36 19.83 -7.87 -6.55
CA ARG A 36 18.49 -8.20 -7.07
C ARG A 36 17.70 -6.99 -7.58
N SER A 37 18.39 -5.95 -8.03
CA SER A 37 17.81 -4.67 -8.45
C SER A 37 16.67 -4.76 -9.48
N PHE A 38 16.64 -5.80 -10.33
CA PHE A 38 15.61 -5.98 -11.36
C PHE A 38 14.28 -6.56 -10.84
N LEU A 39 14.21 -7.00 -9.57
CA LEU A 39 13.03 -7.62 -8.97
C LEU A 39 12.29 -6.72 -7.97
N MET A 40 12.87 -5.55 -7.66
CA MET A 40 12.36 -4.65 -6.63
C MET A 40 11.86 -3.35 -7.25
N ASP A 41 10.76 -2.81 -6.74
CA ASP A 41 10.37 -1.45 -7.09
C ASP A 41 11.43 -0.44 -6.60
N PRO A 42 11.55 0.72 -7.27
CA PRO A 42 12.38 1.79 -6.75
C PRO A 42 11.94 2.13 -5.33
N ILE A 43 12.88 2.15 -4.38
CA ILE A 43 12.57 2.57 -3.01
C ILE A 43 12.15 4.05 -3.01
N GLU A 44 12.68 4.89 -3.89
CA GLU A 44 12.40 6.33 -3.81
C GLU A 44 11.19 6.73 -4.67
N HIS A 45 10.11 7.20 -4.03
CA HIS A 45 9.05 7.93 -4.73
C HIS A 45 9.42 9.42 -4.79
N TRP A 46 9.82 9.88 -5.98
CA TRP A 46 10.13 11.29 -6.23
C TRP A 46 8.89 12.05 -6.67
N VAL A 47 8.51 13.10 -5.93
CA VAL A 47 7.54 14.12 -6.39
C VAL A 47 8.25 15.47 -6.41
N GLY A 48 8.55 15.96 -7.61
CA GLY A 48 9.38 17.16 -7.78
C GLY A 48 10.82 16.93 -7.29
N LYS A 49 11.28 17.71 -6.32
CA LYS A 49 12.63 17.60 -5.72
C LYS A 49 12.67 16.83 -4.40
N SER A 50 11.56 16.25 -3.96
CA SER A 50 11.46 15.60 -2.65
C SER A 50 11.16 14.12 -2.78
N VAL A 51 11.86 13.30 -1.98
CA VAL A 51 11.54 11.89 -1.76
C VAL A 51 10.43 11.81 -0.70
N LEU A 52 9.26 11.31 -1.08
CA LEU A 52 8.10 11.19 -0.18
C LEU A 52 8.15 9.93 0.71
N GLY A 53 9.12 9.05 0.48
CA GLY A 53 9.33 7.84 1.26
C GLY A 53 9.47 6.59 0.38
N PRO A 54 9.52 5.41 1.02
CA PRO A 54 9.66 4.12 0.34
C PRO A 54 8.45 3.81 -0.56
N ALA A 55 8.61 3.87 -1.88
CA ALA A 55 7.53 3.62 -2.85
C ALA A 55 7.06 2.15 -2.87
N ILE A 56 7.81 1.26 -2.21
CA ILE A 56 7.60 -0.20 -2.18
C ILE A 56 6.36 -0.62 -1.37
N PHE A 57 5.90 0.20 -0.43
CA PHE A 57 4.70 -0.07 0.37
C PHE A 57 3.64 0.96 0.01
N HIS A 58 2.75 0.56 -0.91
CA HIS A 58 1.77 1.46 -1.51
C HIS A 58 0.34 0.88 -1.43
N GLU A 59 -0.65 1.72 -1.74
CA GLU A 59 -2.07 1.44 -1.63
C GLU A 59 -2.58 0.28 -2.51
N ASN A 60 -1.84 -0.06 -3.58
CA ASN A 60 -2.19 -1.16 -4.48
C ASN A 60 -1.46 -2.47 -4.13
N LEU A 61 -0.72 -2.52 -3.02
CA LEU A 61 -0.02 -3.72 -2.56
C LEU A 61 -1.03 -4.82 -2.20
N ILE A 62 -0.84 -6.03 -2.75
CA ILE A 62 -1.75 -7.17 -2.54
C ILE A 62 -1.21 -8.12 -1.47
N SER A 63 0.08 -8.42 -1.47
CA SER A 63 0.65 -9.38 -0.50
C SER A 63 2.12 -9.15 -0.20
N MET A 64 2.51 -9.50 1.03
CA MET A 64 3.88 -9.63 1.49
C MET A 64 4.15 -11.05 1.98
N HIS A 65 5.32 -11.59 1.66
CA HIS A 65 5.75 -12.91 2.13
C HIS A 65 6.65 -12.80 3.36
N HIS A 66 6.83 -13.94 4.03
CA HIS A 66 7.73 -14.10 5.18
C HIS A 66 7.38 -13.23 6.40
N LEU A 67 6.10 -12.86 6.54
CA LEU A 67 5.61 -12.21 7.75
C LEU A 67 5.43 -13.25 8.86
N GLY A 68 5.98 -12.98 10.04
CA GLY A 68 5.67 -13.74 11.24
C GLY A 68 4.24 -13.45 11.74
N PRO A 69 3.65 -14.33 12.56
CA PRO A 69 2.29 -14.15 13.07
C PRO A 69 2.06 -12.79 13.76
N GLU A 70 3.03 -12.31 14.53
CA GLU A 70 2.90 -11.02 15.23
C GLU A 70 2.96 -9.82 14.27
N GLN A 71 3.74 -9.91 13.18
CA GLN A 71 3.78 -8.86 12.15
C GLN A 71 2.45 -8.79 11.41
N ILE A 72 1.84 -9.93 11.10
CA ILE A 72 0.50 -9.99 10.49
C ILE A 72 -0.52 -9.30 11.39
N ARG A 73 -0.54 -9.63 12.69
CA ARG A 73 -1.45 -8.99 13.65
C ARG A 73 -1.21 -7.49 13.79
N LEU A 74 0.05 -7.06 13.78
CA LEU A 74 0.39 -5.63 13.83
C LEU A 74 -0.14 -4.90 12.60
N ILE A 75 0.10 -5.43 11.40
CA ILE A 75 -0.36 -4.83 10.14
C ILE A 75 -1.90 -4.79 10.10
N ASP A 76 -2.56 -5.88 10.46
CA ASP A 76 -4.03 -5.95 10.57
C ASP A 76 -4.57 -4.90 11.55
N GLY A 77 -3.97 -4.79 12.73
CA GLY A 77 -4.32 -3.78 13.73
C GLY A 77 -4.09 -2.34 13.24
N LEU A 78 -3.05 -2.07 12.46
CA LEU A 78 -2.80 -0.75 11.87
C LEU A 78 -3.80 -0.42 10.76
N LEU A 79 -4.05 -1.37 9.84
CA LEU A 79 -4.95 -1.19 8.70
C LEU A 79 -6.42 -1.14 9.12
N TYR A 80 -6.87 -2.05 9.97
CA TYR A 80 -8.28 -2.20 10.30
C TYR A 80 -8.63 -1.76 11.72
N GLY A 81 -7.67 -1.70 12.64
CA GLY A 81 -7.91 -1.15 13.98
C GLY A 81 -7.77 0.37 13.99
N VAL A 82 -6.57 0.87 13.71
CA VAL A 82 -6.25 2.30 13.79
C VAL A 82 -6.86 3.06 12.62
N ALA A 83 -6.67 2.60 11.39
CA ALA A 83 -7.20 3.31 10.23
C ALA A 83 -8.74 3.33 10.22
N ALA A 84 -9.42 2.25 10.64
CA ALA A 84 -10.88 2.29 10.79
C ALA A 84 -11.33 3.26 11.89
N GLY A 85 -10.61 3.33 13.01
CA GLY A 85 -10.88 4.31 14.07
C GLY A 85 -10.70 5.75 13.60
N LEU A 86 -9.69 6.03 12.80
CA LEU A 86 -9.45 7.33 12.17
C LEU A 86 -10.52 7.64 11.11
N TRP A 87 -10.83 6.67 10.24
CA TRP A 87 -11.83 6.79 9.18
C TRP A 87 -13.24 7.05 9.75
N ASN A 88 -13.59 6.40 10.85
CA ASN A 88 -14.86 6.61 11.52
C ASN A 88 -14.92 8.02 12.15
N ARG A 89 -13.80 8.53 12.69
CA ARG A 89 -13.73 9.92 13.18
C ARG A 89 -13.83 10.95 12.05
N THR A 90 -13.20 10.71 10.91
CA THR A 90 -13.36 11.59 9.74
C THR A 90 -14.76 11.51 9.17
N ALA A 91 -15.38 10.33 9.08
CA ALA A 91 -16.77 10.19 8.65
C ALA A 91 -17.73 10.99 9.56
N VAL A 92 -17.58 10.89 10.89
CA VAL A 92 -18.35 11.68 11.86
C VAL A 92 -18.09 13.19 11.71
N THR A 93 -16.86 13.58 11.41
CA THR A 93 -16.48 15.00 11.21
C THR A 93 -17.07 15.55 9.91
N VAL A 94 -17.06 14.77 8.83
CA VAL A 94 -17.67 15.11 7.54
C VAL A 94 -19.19 15.18 7.68
N ASP A 95 -19.83 14.21 8.34
CA ASP A 95 -21.27 14.23 8.62
C ASP A 95 -21.66 15.46 9.46
N LYS A 96 -20.84 15.82 10.46
CA LYS A 96 -21.08 17.02 11.27
C LYS A 96 -20.90 18.32 10.47
N ALA A 97 -19.94 18.37 9.56
CA ALA A 97 -19.73 19.50 8.66
C ALA A 97 -20.89 19.65 7.65
N LEU A 98 -21.40 18.54 7.12
CA LEU A 98 -22.54 18.51 6.20
C LEU A 98 -23.89 18.82 6.89
N ARG A 99 -23.99 18.57 8.20
CA ARG A 99 -25.20 18.82 9.00
C ARG A 99 -25.20 20.17 9.72
N SER A 100 -24.15 20.97 9.65
CA SER A 100 -24.11 22.30 10.25
C SER A 100 -24.88 23.31 9.38
N PRO A 101 -26.00 23.88 9.86
CA PRO A 101 -26.80 24.78 9.06
C PRO A 101 -26.31 26.22 9.23
N GLU A 102 -25.16 26.57 8.67
CA GLU A 102 -24.79 28.00 8.51
C GLU A 102 -24.00 28.24 7.22
N SER A 103 -24.69 28.11 6.07
CA SER A 103 -24.50 29.09 5.01
C SER A 103 -25.21 30.37 5.46
N LYS A 104 -24.57 31.13 6.36
CA LYS A 104 -24.93 32.54 6.52
C LYS A 104 -24.49 33.25 5.25
N ALA A 105 -25.46 33.46 4.37
CA ALA A 105 -25.41 34.52 3.39
C ALA A 105 -25.16 35.84 4.15
N VAL A 106 -24.03 36.47 3.84
CA VAL A 106 -23.81 37.91 3.99
C VAL A 106 -23.34 38.40 2.64
#